data_AF-R9B0Y6-F1
#
_entry.id   AF-R9B0Y6-F1
#
_cell.length_a   1.000
_cell.length_b   1.000
_cell.length_c   1.000
_cell.angle_alpha   90.00
_cell.angle_beta   90.00
_cell.angle_gamma   90.00
#
_symmetry.space_group_name_H-M   'P 1'
#
loop_
_entity.id
_entity.type
_entity.pdbx_description
1 polymer ?
#
loop_
_entity_poly.entity_id
_entity_poly.type
_entity_poly.pdbx_seq_one_letter_code
_entity_poly.pdbx_strand_id
1 'polypeptide(L)'
;MSEIYMEEFDVELGKMLRREESNPYVVGSVCRVSVRAINSNSLDLSWYLNTHTRFHEISISIPKDIVKKCIGCDEYGIKPYIFVDHEWLEHLYLREYSVFALVDAIDVKNAIRDNFLTKDKLIELRNKIDSLAETEEDISFISFADSLILKANWEVGYFDKGIECSYKPEKILYVIKKLESIYQEVLGLKIYAVLTQGGNEYHGEPLLHISKNQNHICLNSLGIPFAELMAIESSAKSAIRAGIHPPMQLYVDEQFYHSIQFKFQFQKNDKPRNSYSAIMKSSQANYYYSSCDVLLENLDNN
;
A
#
# COMPACT_ATOMS: atom_id res chain seq x y z
N MET A 1 -3.24 -22.37 3.56
CA MET A 1 -4.15 -22.91 4.61
C MET A 1 -3.29 -23.32 5.80
N SER A 2 -3.81 -23.25 7.02
CA SER A 2 -3.09 -23.73 8.21
C SER A 2 -2.93 -25.26 8.19
N GLU A 3 -1.77 -25.75 8.63
CA GLU A 3 -1.50 -27.19 8.75
C GLU A 3 -2.45 -27.92 9.71
N ILE A 4 -3.06 -27.21 10.67
CA ILE A 4 -4.00 -27.81 11.64
C ILE A 4 -5.23 -28.42 10.96
N TYR A 5 -5.56 -27.96 9.75
CA TYR A 5 -6.70 -28.45 8.96
C TYR A 5 -6.32 -29.57 7.99
N MET A 6 -5.05 -30.03 7.97
CA MET A 6 -4.59 -31.03 7.01
C MET A 6 -5.34 -32.35 7.11
N GLU A 7 -5.57 -32.86 8.33
CA GLU A 7 -6.25 -34.14 8.53
C GLU A 7 -7.71 -34.06 8.10
N GLU A 8 -8.41 -32.99 8.50
CA GLU A 8 -9.81 -32.75 8.10
C GLU A 8 -9.93 -32.60 6.58
N PHE A 9 -9.01 -31.88 5.96
CA PHE A 9 -8.98 -31.70 4.51
C PHE A 9 -8.72 -33.02 3.78
N ASP A 10 -7.80 -33.85 4.28
CA ASP A 10 -7.49 -35.16 3.70
C ASP A 10 -8.71 -36.10 3.76
N VAL A 11 -9.45 -36.08 4.88
CA VAL A 11 -10.70 -36.85 5.03
C VAL A 11 -11.75 -36.40 4.02
N GLU A 12 -12.02 -35.10 3.92
CA GLU A 12 -13.03 -34.56 3.00
C GLU A 12 -12.65 -34.75 1.53
N LEU A 13 -11.37 -34.61 1.21
CA LEU A 13 -10.82 -34.91 -0.11
C LEU A 13 -10.97 -36.40 -0.44
N GLY A 14 -10.65 -37.29 0.50
CA GLY A 14 -10.79 -38.73 0.33
C GLY A 14 -12.23 -39.16 0.05
N LYS A 15 -13.21 -38.58 0.75
CA LYS A 15 -14.64 -38.77 0.46
C LYS A 15 -14.99 -38.31 -0.95
N MET A 16 -14.49 -37.14 -1.37
CA MET A 16 -14.76 -36.58 -2.69
C MET A 16 -14.21 -37.49 -3.81
N LEU A 17 -13.01 -38.03 -3.62
CA LEU A 17 -12.39 -38.98 -4.56
C LEU A 17 -13.19 -40.29 -4.67
N ARG A 18 -13.81 -40.74 -3.56
CA ARG A 18 -14.75 -41.87 -3.55
C ARG A 18 -16.16 -41.53 -4.04
N ARG A 19 -16.40 -40.28 -4.46
CA ARG A 19 -17.72 -39.76 -4.90
C ARG A 19 -18.79 -39.82 -3.81
N GLU A 20 -18.36 -39.72 -2.56
CA GLU A 20 -19.22 -39.53 -1.40
C GLU A 20 -19.59 -38.04 -1.28
N GLU A 21 -20.66 -37.74 -0.55
CA GLU A 21 -21.03 -36.36 -0.25
C GLU A 21 -19.98 -35.72 0.68
N SER A 22 -19.23 -34.76 0.15
CA SER A 22 -18.20 -34.03 0.89
C SER A 22 -17.92 -32.67 0.26
N ASN A 23 -17.26 -31.79 1.01
CA ASN A 23 -16.88 -30.48 0.51
C ASN A 23 -15.54 -30.02 1.11
N PRO A 24 -14.40 -30.37 0.52
CA PRO A 24 -13.09 -29.94 1.03
C PRO A 24 -12.89 -28.42 0.99
N TYR A 25 -13.72 -27.68 0.25
CA TYR A 25 -13.61 -26.22 0.13
C TYR A 25 -14.12 -25.45 1.35
N VAL A 26 -14.84 -26.10 2.28
CA VAL A 26 -15.31 -25.47 3.54
C VAL A 26 -14.40 -25.75 4.73
N VAL A 27 -13.35 -26.56 4.53
CA VAL A 27 -12.40 -26.90 5.59
C VAL A 27 -11.45 -25.72 5.81
N GLY A 28 -11.56 -25.09 6.98
CA GLY A 28 -10.68 -24.01 7.42
C GLY A 28 -10.68 -22.76 6.54
N SER A 29 -9.81 -21.81 6.90
CA SER A 29 -9.65 -20.53 6.20
C SER A 29 -8.56 -20.62 5.11
N VAL A 30 -8.84 -20.05 3.93
CA VAL A 30 -7.93 -20.08 2.76
C VAL A 30 -7.51 -18.68 2.34
N CYS A 31 -6.19 -18.46 2.31
CA CYS A 31 -5.60 -17.30 1.64
C CYS A 31 -5.55 -17.53 0.12
N ARG A 32 -6.11 -16.60 -0.67
CA ARG A 32 -5.98 -16.65 -2.13
C ARG A 32 -4.64 -16.07 -2.53
N VAL A 33 -3.77 -16.91 -3.10
CA VAL A 33 -2.43 -16.52 -3.53
C VAL A 33 -2.12 -16.96 -4.95
N SER A 34 -1.14 -16.30 -5.57
CA SER A 34 -0.51 -16.73 -6.82
C SER A 34 1.01 -16.73 -6.66
N VAL A 35 1.69 -17.73 -7.22
CA VAL A 35 3.15 -17.82 -7.16
C VAL A 35 3.77 -16.87 -8.19
N ARG A 36 4.65 -15.97 -7.75
CA ARG A 36 5.42 -15.07 -8.62
C ARG A 36 6.79 -15.65 -8.97
N ALA A 37 7.49 -16.14 -7.95
CA ALA A 37 8.84 -16.68 -8.10
C ALA A 37 9.09 -17.78 -7.08
N ILE A 38 9.93 -18.74 -7.46
CA ILE A 38 10.44 -19.79 -6.58
C ILE A 38 11.93 -19.51 -6.40
N ASN A 39 12.31 -19.05 -5.21
CA ASN A 39 13.70 -18.78 -4.87
C ASN A 39 14.38 -20.04 -4.30
N SER A 40 15.66 -19.94 -3.96
CA SER A 40 16.40 -21.04 -3.31
C SER A 40 15.73 -21.47 -2.00
N ASN A 41 15.38 -20.50 -1.14
CA ASN A 41 14.88 -20.73 0.22
C ASN A 41 13.45 -20.24 0.47
N SER A 42 12.80 -19.59 -0.49
CA SER A 42 11.46 -19.04 -0.31
C SER A 42 10.59 -19.12 -1.58
N LEU A 43 9.30 -18.88 -1.39
CA LEU A 43 8.30 -18.68 -2.44
C LEU A 43 7.79 -17.25 -2.35
N ASP A 44 7.94 -16.48 -3.42
CA ASP A 44 7.36 -15.14 -3.50
C ASP A 44 5.96 -15.25 -4.10
N LEU A 45 4.97 -14.70 -3.39
CA LEU A 45 3.57 -14.82 -3.72
C LEU A 45 2.90 -13.44 -3.84
N SER A 46 1.95 -13.34 -4.78
CA SER A 46 0.87 -12.36 -4.71
C SER A 46 -0.17 -12.87 -3.74
N TRP A 47 -0.48 -12.12 -2.69
CA TRP A 47 -1.61 -12.39 -1.81
C TRP A 47 -2.73 -11.39 -2.07
N TYR A 48 -3.92 -11.91 -2.37
CA TYR A 48 -5.09 -11.13 -2.71
C TYR A 48 -6.00 -11.01 -1.48
N LEU A 49 -5.81 -9.94 -0.71
CA LEU A 49 -6.56 -9.66 0.52
C LEU A 49 -8.04 -9.44 0.25
N ASN A 50 -8.32 -8.69 -0.81
CA ASN A 50 -9.65 -8.37 -1.23
C ASN A 50 -9.65 -8.30 -2.75
N THR A 51 -10.56 -9.05 -3.37
CA THR A 51 -10.85 -8.98 -4.81
C THR A 51 -12.33 -8.71 -5.07
N HIS A 52 -13.11 -8.54 -4.01
CA HIS A 52 -14.56 -8.42 -4.05
C HIS A 52 -14.99 -6.96 -4.17
N THR A 53 -14.48 -6.09 -3.29
CA THR A 53 -14.81 -4.65 -3.32
C THR A 53 -13.73 -3.81 -3.98
N ARG A 54 -12.47 -4.25 -3.89
CA ARG A 54 -11.28 -3.62 -4.48
C ARG A 54 -10.32 -4.71 -4.93
N PHE A 55 -9.31 -4.37 -5.72
CA PHE A 55 -8.24 -5.32 -6.09
C PHE A 55 -7.02 -5.03 -5.22
N HIS A 56 -7.04 -5.55 -3.99
CA HIS A 56 -5.97 -5.35 -3.01
C HIS A 56 -5.00 -6.54 -3.03
N GLU A 57 -3.89 -6.35 -3.72
CA GLU A 57 -2.80 -7.30 -3.82
C GLU A 57 -1.59 -6.81 -3.01
N ILE A 58 -1.04 -7.70 -2.18
CA ILE A 58 0.23 -7.47 -1.49
C ILE A 58 1.23 -8.57 -1.82
N SER A 59 2.50 -8.23 -1.70
CA SER A 59 3.62 -9.14 -2.01
C SER A 59 4.10 -9.79 -0.71
N ILE A 60 4.12 -11.12 -0.65
CA ILE A 60 4.60 -11.86 0.53
C ILE A 60 5.64 -12.89 0.12
N SER A 61 6.57 -13.22 1.02
CA SER A 61 7.53 -14.30 0.83
C SER A 61 7.34 -15.36 1.92
N ILE A 62 7.18 -16.62 1.51
CA ILE A 62 7.03 -17.76 2.42
C ILE A 62 8.33 -18.56 2.41
N PRO A 63 9.03 -18.70 3.55
CA PRO A 63 10.18 -19.61 3.65
C PRO A 63 9.78 -21.07 3.36
N LYS A 64 10.63 -21.83 2.68
CA LYS A 64 10.29 -23.22 2.29
C LYS A 64 10.11 -24.17 3.49
N ASP A 65 10.78 -23.90 4.61
CA ASP A 65 10.66 -24.65 5.86
C ASP A 65 9.31 -24.44 6.57
N ILE A 66 8.61 -23.35 6.27
CA ILE A 66 7.25 -23.08 6.74
C ILE A 66 6.21 -23.88 5.95
N VAL A 67 6.54 -24.33 4.74
CA VAL A 67 5.64 -25.13 3.89
C VAL A 67 5.66 -26.58 4.36
N LYS A 68 4.50 -27.08 4.78
CA LYS A 68 4.34 -28.42 5.36
C LYS A 68 3.91 -29.44 4.32
N LYS A 69 2.97 -29.05 3.45
CA LYS A 69 2.44 -29.89 2.38
C LYS A 69 1.90 -29.04 1.24
N CYS A 70 1.98 -29.55 0.02
CA CYS A 70 1.25 -29.04 -1.12
C CYS A 70 0.39 -30.17 -1.68
N ILE A 71 -0.91 -29.92 -1.85
CA ILE A 71 -1.87 -30.89 -2.37
C ILE A 71 -2.63 -30.25 -3.52
N GLY A 72 -2.72 -30.92 -4.67
CA GLY A 72 -3.54 -30.51 -5.80
C GLY A 72 -4.15 -31.74 -6.45
N CYS A 73 -5.30 -31.58 -7.10
CA CYS A 73 -5.96 -32.66 -7.81
C CYS A 73 -6.65 -32.12 -9.07
N ASP A 74 -5.97 -32.24 -10.21
CA ASP A 74 -6.42 -31.69 -11.48
C ASP A 74 -7.71 -32.36 -11.98
N GLU A 75 -7.87 -33.67 -11.74
CA GLU A 75 -9.04 -34.46 -12.16
C GLU A 75 -10.36 -33.92 -11.60
N TYR A 76 -10.31 -33.27 -10.44
CA TYR A 76 -11.47 -32.69 -9.76
C TYR A 76 -11.41 -31.15 -9.74
N GLY A 77 -10.50 -30.54 -10.49
CA GLY A 77 -10.34 -29.08 -10.54
C GLY A 77 -9.90 -28.46 -9.21
N ILE A 78 -9.30 -29.25 -8.31
CA ILE A 78 -8.73 -28.74 -7.07
C ILE A 78 -7.41 -28.05 -7.40
N LYS A 79 -7.44 -26.73 -7.36
CA LYS A 79 -6.25 -25.88 -7.42
C LYS A 79 -5.27 -26.25 -6.30
N PRO A 80 -3.95 -26.12 -6.48
CA PRO A 80 -2.98 -26.43 -5.44
C PRO A 80 -3.25 -25.68 -4.13
N TYR A 81 -3.41 -26.45 -3.04
CA TYR A 81 -3.45 -25.98 -1.67
C TYR A 81 -2.06 -26.13 -1.05
N ILE A 82 -1.54 -25.02 -0.54
CA ILE A 82 -0.30 -25.01 0.25
C ILE A 82 -0.70 -24.93 1.72
N PHE A 83 -0.32 -25.96 2.46
CA PHE A 83 -0.41 -26.02 3.92
C PHE A 83 0.87 -25.48 4.52
N VAL A 84 0.72 -24.53 5.43
CA VAL A 84 1.81 -23.82 6.09
C VAL A 84 1.65 -23.92 7.59
N ASP A 85 2.75 -23.65 8.29
CA ASP A 85 2.77 -23.48 9.74
C ASP A 85 1.65 -22.54 10.24
N HIS A 86 0.95 -22.96 11.29
CA HIS A 86 -0.21 -22.24 11.80
C HIS A 86 0.15 -20.88 12.39
N GLU A 87 1.21 -20.82 13.21
CA GLU A 87 1.63 -19.59 13.89
C GLU A 87 2.13 -18.58 12.86
N TRP A 88 2.88 -19.05 11.86
CA TRP A 88 3.30 -18.20 10.74
C TRP A 88 2.10 -17.61 9.99
N LEU A 89 1.08 -18.42 9.71
CA LEU A 89 -0.12 -17.96 9.00
C LEU A 89 -0.92 -16.96 9.84
N GLU A 90 -1.05 -17.20 11.13
CA GLU A 90 -1.71 -16.26 12.04
C GLU A 90 -0.97 -14.92 12.08
N HIS A 91 0.35 -14.94 12.22
CA HIS A 91 1.16 -13.72 12.15
C HIS A 91 0.99 -12.98 10.82
N LEU A 92 0.84 -13.70 9.69
CA LEU A 92 0.60 -13.07 8.39
C LEU A 92 -0.67 -12.20 8.39
N TYR A 93 -1.75 -12.66 9.04
CA TYR A 93 -3.01 -11.91 9.17
C TYR A 93 -2.96 -10.79 10.22
N LEU A 94 -2.08 -10.91 11.20
CA LEU A 94 -1.86 -9.88 12.23
C LEU A 94 -0.81 -8.84 11.82
N ARG A 95 -0.18 -8.97 10.65
CA ARG A 95 0.81 -8.01 10.18
C ARG A 95 0.17 -6.65 9.93
N GLU A 96 0.90 -5.63 10.37
CA GLU A 96 0.66 -4.25 10.02
C GLU A 96 1.38 -3.87 8.72
N TYR A 97 0.73 -3.01 7.97
CA TYR A 97 1.23 -2.39 6.77
C TYR A 97 1.07 -0.88 6.89
N SER A 98 1.74 -0.16 6.00
CA SER A 98 1.65 1.29 5.95
C SER A 98 1.46 1.80 4.54
N VAL A 99 0.71 2.88 4.44
CA VAL A 99 0.62 3.76 3.27
C VAL A 99 1.57 4.92 3.49
N PHE A 100 2.29 5.31 2.44
CA PHE A 100 3.15 6.48 2.45
C PHE A 100 2.82 7.41 1.29
N ALA A 101 2.88 8.72 1.57
CA ALA A 101 2.87 9.73 0.54
C ALA A 101 4.02 10.73 0.75
N LEU A 102 4.79 11.00 -0.30
CA LEU A 102 5.68 12.15 -0.37
C LEU A 102 4.94 13.26 -1.08
N VAL A 103 4.74 14.40 -0.42
CA VAL A 103 4.15 15.61 -1.00
C VAL A 103 5.25 16.66 -1.13
N ASP A 104 5.33 17.33 -2.27
CA ASP A 104 6.38 18.31 -2.51
C ASP A 104 5.84 19.49 -3.32
N ALA A 105 6.35 20.68 -3.03
CA ALA A 105 5.91 21.91 -3.67
C ALA A 105 6.65 22.17 -4.98
N ILE A 106 5.91 22.66 -5.97
CA ILE A 106 6.42 22.95 -7.30
C ILE A 106 6.98 24.37 -7.32
N ASP A 107 8.08 24.58 -8.05
CA ASP A 107 8.71 25.88 -8.29
C ASP A 107 9.23 26.63 -7.05
N VAL A 108 9.46 25.93 -5.94
CA VAL A 108 10.01 26.52 -4.70
C VAL A 108 11.31 27.27 -4.94
N LYS A 109 12.20 26.77 -5.81
CA LYS A 109 13.45 27.46 -6.16
C LYS A 109 13.21 28.85 -6.77
N ASN A 110 12.20 28.97 -7.63
CA ASN A 110 11.82 30.26 -8.21
C ASN A 110 11.21 31.16 -7.14
N ALA A 111 10.33 30.62 -6.29
CA ALA A 111 9.72 31.36 -5.19
C ALA A 111 10.74 31.89 -4.16
N ILE A 112 11.82 31.14 -3.89
CA ILE A 112 12.95 31.59 -3.06
C ILE A 112 13.71 32.72 -3.76
N ARG A 113 14.07 32.53 -5.04
CA ARG A 113 14.81 33.55 -5.81
C ARG A 113 14.07 34.88 -5.87
N ASP A 114 12.75 34.82 -6.01
CA ASP A 114 11.89 35.97 -6.17
C ASP A 114 11.39 36.52 -4.81
N ASN A 115 11.95 36.04 -3.68
CA ASN A 115 11.62 36.42 -2.30
C ASN A 115 10.13 36.31 -1.93
N PHE A 116 9.42 35.37 -2.57
CA PHE A 116 7.99 35.17 -2.34
C PHE A 116 7.68 34.41 -1.04
N LEU A 117 8.63 33.61 -0.57
CA LEU A 117 8.54 32.79 0.64
C LEU A 117 9.03 33.59 1.86
N THR A 118 8.12 34.31 2.50
CA THR A 118 8.41 35.05 3.73
C THR A 118 8.32 34.14 4.95
N LYS A 119 9.00 34.52 6.03
CA LYS A 119 8.91 33.82 7.33
C LYS A 119 7.46 33.65 7.80
N ASP A 120 6.64 34.69 7.65
CA ASP A 120 5.26 34.67 8.10
C ASP A 120 4.42 33.66 7.33
N LYS A 121 4.60 33.57 6.00
CA LYS A 121 3.94 32.54 5.17
C LYS A 121 4.36 31.12 5.56
N LEU A 122 5.64 30.91 5.87
CA LEU A 122 6.11 29.58 6.30
C LEU A 122 5.55 29.18 7.67
N ILE A 123 5.42 30.14 8.60
CA ILE A 123 4.76 29.92 9.90
C ILE A 123 3.27 29.64 9.70
N GLU A 124 2.60 30.39 8.83
CA GLU A 124 1.19 30.17 8.49
C GLU A 124 0.97 28.79 7.87
N LEU A 125 1.82 28.39 6.91
CA LEU A 125 1.78 27.07 6.28
C LEU A 125 1.90 25.98 7.33
N ARG A 126 2.90 26.06 8.21
CA ARG A 126 3.09 25.11 9.30
C ARG A 126 1.85 25.01 10.17
N ASN A 127 1.31 26.14 10.64
CA ASN A 127 0.15 26.14 11.52
C ASN A 127 -1.10 25.55 10.84
N LYS A 128 -1.32 25.81 9.54
CA LYS A 128 -2.43 25.18 8.78
C LYS A 128 -2.25 23.68 8.61
N ILE A 129 -1.01 23.22 8.40
CA ILE A 129 -0.69 21.78 8.37
C ILE A 129 -0.90 21.15 9.74
N ASP A 130 -0.48 21.80 10.82
CA ASP A 130 -0.71 21.34 12.20
C ASP A 130 -2.21 21.16 12.47
N SER A 131 -3.04 22.16 12.10
CA SER A 131 -4.50 22.04 12.22
C SER A 131 -5.10 20.91 11.38
N LEU A 132 -4.54 20.62 10.20
CA LEU A 132 -4.98 19.46 9.41
C LEU A 132 -4.59 18.15 10.10
N ALA A 133 -3.35 18.05 10.59
CA ALA A 133 -2.86 16.88 11.30
C ALA A 133 -3.65 16.58 12.58
N GLU A 134 -4.09 17.61 13.31
CA GLU A 134 -4.97 17.48 14.48
C GLU A 134 -6.33 16.83 14.13
N THR A 135 -6.81 16.99 12.90
CA THR A 135 -8.08 16.38 12.45
C THR A 135 -7.92 14.98 11.86
N GLU A 136 -6.71 14.57 11.53
CA GLU A 136 -6.40 13.32 10.82
C GLU A 136 -5.49 12.43 11.70
N GLU A 137 -5.99 12.01 12.87
CA GLU A 137 -5.21 11.33 13.92
C GLU A 137 -4.54 10.01 13.50
N ASP A 138 -5.06 9.35 12.46
CA ASP A 138 -4.54 8.11 11.88
C ASP A 138 -3.45 8.34 10.82
N ILE A 139 -3.11 9.60 10.55
CA ILE A 139 -2.08 9.99 9.59
C ILE A 139 -1.01 10.82 10.29
N SER A 140 0.22 10.36 10.21
CA SER A 140 1.39 11.13 10.65
C SER A 140 1.88 12.04 9.55
N PHE A 141 2.17 13.28 9.92
CA PHE A 141 2.72 14.32 9.06
C PHE A 141 4.15 14.62 9.51
N ILE A 142 5.12 14.50 8.59
CA ILE A 142 6.50 14.91 8.82
C ILE A 142 6.91 15.91 7.75
N SER A 143 7.17 17.14 8.17
CA SER A 143 7.64 18.21 7.27
C SER A 143 9.17 18.21 7.15
N PHE A 144 9.67 18.26 5.92
CA PHE A 144 11.07 18.46 5.56
C PHE A 144 11.17 19.72 4.71
N ALA A 145 11.35 20.87 5.36
CA ALA A 145 11.28 22.17 4.71
C ALA A 145 9.96 22.36 3.94
N ASP A 146 9.98 22.32 2.60
CA ASP A 146 8.86 22.47 1.68
C ASP A 146 8.17 21.16 1.29
N SER A 147 8.77 20.01 1.61
CA SER A 147 8.20 18.69 1.37
C SER A 147 7.55 18.11 2.64
N LEU A 148 6.59 17.21 2.48
CA LEU A 148 5.96 16.45 3.56
C LEU A 148 6.02 14.95 3.27
N ILE A 149 6.16 14.17 4.33
CA ILE A 149 5.89 12.74 4.32
C ILE A 149 4.63 12.49 5.15
N LEU A 150 3.67 11.80 4.54
CA LEU A 150 2.48 11.29 5.20
C LEU A 150 2.62 9.79 5.39
N LYS A 151 2.22 9.28 6.56
CA LYS A 151 2.15 7.84 6.85
C LYS A 151 0.85 7.49 7.55
N ALA A 152 0.19 6.44 7.08
CA ALA A 152 -0.93 5.81 7.77
C ALA A 152 -0.66 4.32 7.95
N ASN A 153 -0.97 3.76 9.11
CA ASN A 153 -0.92 2.32 9.33
C ASN A 153 -2.27 1.69 9.00
N TRP A 154 -2.25 0.42 8.62
CA TRP A 154 -3.44 -0.39 8.46
C TRP A 154 -3.13 -1.85 8.77
N GLU A 155 -4.18 -2.58 9.13
CA GLU A 155 -4.13 -3.99 9.50
C GLU A 155 -4.91 -4.81 8.48
N VAL A 156 -4.38 -5.99 8.16
CA VAL A 156 -5.05 -6.91 7.25
C VAL A 156 -6.39 -7.39 7.82
N GLY A 157 -6.46 -7.56 9.14
CA GLY A 157 -7.59 -8.15 9.82
C GLY A 157 -7.53 -9.68 9.83
N TYR A 158 -8.16 -10.29 10.82
CA TYR A 158 -8.23 -11.73 10.98
C TYR A 158 -9.63 -12.15 11.44
N PHE A 159 -10.40 -12.69 10.50
CA PHE A 159 -11.80 -13.07 10.70
C PHE A 159 -11.99 -14.04 11.88
N ASP A 160 -11.11 -15.04 11.99
CA ASP A 160 -11.19 -16.06 13.03
C ASP A 160 -10.97 -15.49 14.45
N LYS A 161 -10.38 -14.29 14.56
CA LYS A 161 -10.24 -13.54 15.82
C LYS A 161 -11.14 -12.30 15.92
N GLY A 162 -12.05 -12.10 14.95
CA GLY A 162 -12.94 -10.93 14.91
C GLY A 162 -12.22 -9.60 14.68
N ILE A 163 -11.01 -9.60 14.11
CA ILE A 163 -10.26 -8.39 13.78
C ILE A 163 -10.63 -7.97 12.35
N GLU A 164 -11.17 -6.77 12.18
CA GLU A 164 -11.57 -6.25 10.88
C GLU A 164 -10.38 -5.63 10.11
N CYS A 165 -10.44 -5.67 8.78
CA CYS A 165 -9.46 -4.98 7.94
C CYS A 165 -9.68 -3.47 8.02
N SER A 166 -8.64 -2.71 8.38
CA SER A 166 -8.71 -1.25 8.51
C SER A 166 -8.27 -0.47 7.25
N TYR A 167 -7.96 -1.18 6.16
CA TYR A 167 -7.41 -0.59 4.95
C TYR A 167 -8.36 0.38 4.23
N LYS A 168 -8.05 1.68 4.29
CA LYS A 168 -8.80 2.78 3.64
C LYS A 168 -7.84 3.77 2.93
N PRO A 169 -7.19 3.35 1.83
CA PRO A 169 -6.18 4.16 1.12
C PRO A 169 -6.76 5.46 0.56
N GLU A 170 -8.07 5.55 0.31
CA GLU A 170 -8.72 6.73 -0.24
C GLU A 170 -8.54 7.97 0.64
N LYS A 171 -8.45 7.77 1.96
CA LYS A 171 -8.29 8.85 2.94
C LYS A 171 -7.08 9.74 2.64
N ILE A 172 -5.97 9.14 2.20
CA ILE A 172 -4.75 9.90 1.86
C ILE A 172 -4.97 10.84 0.68
N LEU A 173 -5.83 10.50 -0.28
CA LEU A 173 -6.13 11.33 -1.44
C LEU A 173 -6.90 12.58 -1.03
N TYR A 174 -7.85 12.45 -0.10
CA TYR A 174 -8.55 13.60 0.47
C TYR A 174 -7.60 14.52 1.25
N VAL A 175 -6.67 13.95 2.03
CA VAL A 175 -5.66 14.73 2.75
C VAL A 175 -4.74 15.48 1.78
N ILE A 176 -4.25 14.83 0.71
CA ILE A 176 -3.45 15.50 -0.32
C ILE A 176 -4.24 16.63 -0.98
N LYS A 177 -5.53 16.45 -1.23
CA LYS A 177 -6.38 17.52 -1.79
C LYS A 177 -6.52 18.70 -0.84
N LYS A 178 -6.66 18.46 0.47
CA LYS A 178 -6.65 19.54 1.48
C LYS A 178 -5.29 20.25 1.53
N LEU A 179 -4.18 19.50 1.47
CA LEU A 179 -2.82 20.06 1.41
C LEU A 179 -2.62 20.92 0.17
N GLU A 180 -3.15 20.52 -0.99
CA GLU A 180 -3.11 21.33 -2.21
C GLU A 180 -3.72 22.72 -1.96
N SER A 181 -4.93 22.77 -1.39
CA SER A 181 -5.58 24.03 -1.06
C SER A 181 -4.76 24.86 -0.09
N ILE A 182 -4.18 24.25 0.96
CA ILE A 182 -3.35 24.94 1.93
C ILE A 182 -2.11 25.57 1.27
N TYR A 183 -1.37 24.81 0.47
CA TYR A 183 -0.18 25.31 -0.24
C TYR A 183 -0.54 26.41 -1.24
N GLN A 184 -1.65 26.24 -1.97
CA GLN A 184 -2.10 27.22 -2.95
C GLN A 184 -2.57 28.52 -2.29
N GLU A 185 -3.24 28.46 -1.15
CA GLU A 185 -3.70 29.64 -0.40
C GLU A 185 -2.55 30.41 0.23
N VAL A 186 -1.62 29.72 0.90
CA VAL A 186 -0.56 30.37 1.69
C VAL A 186 0.64 30.75 0.83
N LEU A 187 1.09 29.82 -0.01
CA LEU A 187 2.29 29.99 -0.82
C LEU A 187 2.01 30.27 -2.29
N GLY A 188 0.76 30.21 -2.76
CA GLY A 188 0.49 30.34 -4.19
C GLY A 188 1.13 29.25 -5.05
N LEU A 189 1.64 28.18 -4.42
CA LEU A 189 2.36 27.09 -5.07
C LEU A 189 1.46 25.88 -5.23
N LYS A 190 1.66 25.18 -6.34
CA LYS A 190 1.08 23.86 -6.57
C LYS A 190 1.93 22.80 -5.88
N ILE A 191 1.33 21.64 -5.62
CA ILE A 191 2.03 20.48 -5.09
C ILE A 191 1.93 19.31 -6.06
N TYR A 192 2.84 18.36 -5.92
CA TYR A 192 2.65 17.00 -6.42
C TYR A 192 2.84 16.01 -5.27
N ALA A 193 2.33 14.79 -5.43
CA ALA A 193 2.47 13.72 -4.48
C ALA A 193 2.84 12.40 -5.14
N VAL A 194 3.68 11.63 -4.46
CA VAL A 194 4.05 10.26 -4.81
C VAL A 194 3.50 9.33 -3.74
N LEU A 195 2.84 8.24 -4.12
CA LEU A 195 2.17 7.32 -3.19
C LEU A 195 2.63 5.88 -3.37
N THR A 196 2.87 5.19 -2.26
CA THR A 196 3.13 3.75 -2.23
C THR A 196 2.59 3.12 -0.94
N GLN A 197 2.70 1.80 -0.83
CA GLN A 197 2.42 1.03 0.38
C GLN A 197 3.43 -0.09 0.57
N GLY A 198 3.59 -0.54 1.81
CA GLY A 198 4.46 -1.67 2.12
C GLY A 198 4.26 -2.20 3.53
N GLY A 199 4.99 -3.26 3.87
CA GLY A 199 4.96 -3.83 5.21
C GLY A 199 5.53 -2.87 6.26
N ASN A 200 4.98 -2.93 7.47
CA ASN A 200 5.50 -2.22 8.64
C ASN A 200 6.02 -3.22 9.67
N GLU A 201 7.33 -3.23 9.92
CA GLU A 201 7.95 -4.16 10.89
C GLU A 201 7.79 -3.70 12.35
N TYR A 202 7.37 -2.44 12.58
CA TYR A 202 7.12 -1.90 13.92
C TYR A 202 5.69 -2.22 14.36
N HIS A 203 5.38 -3.50 14.53
CA HIS A 203 4.06 -3.99 14.93
C HIS A 203 3.68 -3.52 16.34
N GLY A 204 2.44 -3.06 16.51
CA GLY A 204 1.87 -2.60 17.79
C GLY A 204 2.42 -1.26 18.29
N GLU A 205 3.30 -0.62 17.52
CA GLU A 205 3.91 0.66 17.90
C GLU A 205 3.13 1.85 17.32
N PRO A 206 3.16 3.02 17.98
CA PRO A 206 2.58 4.25 17.43
C PRO A 206 3.17 4.62 16.06
N LEU A 207 2.45 5.43 15.28
CA LEU A 207 2.91 5.89 13.96
C LEU A 207 4.28 6.57 14.00
N LEU A 208 4.55 7.31 15.08
CA LEU A 208 5.78 8.05 15.34
C LEU A 208 6.32 7.70 16.72
N HIS A 209 7.64 7.54 16.80
CA HIS A 209 8.36 7.56 18.06
C HIS A 209 9.09 8.89 18.22
N ILE A 210 8.78 9.62 19.28
CA ILE A 210 9.46 10.87 19.65
C ILE A 210 10.25 10.62 20.93
N SER A 211 11.57 10.86 20.87
CA SER A 211 12.43 10.71 22.04
C SER A 211 12.04 11.67 23.16
N LYS A 212 12.40 11.36 24.42
CA LYS A 212 12.11 12.21 25.58
C LYS A 212 12.61 13.66 25.42
N ASN A 213 13.75 13.82 24.74
CA ASN A 213 14.36 15.13 24.49
C ASN A 213 13.84 15.80 23.20
N GLN A 214 12.88 15.17 22.51
CA GLN A 214 12.22 15.64 21.29
C GLN A 214 13.18 15.96 20.13
N ASN A 215 14.39 15.41 20.17
CA ASN A 215 15.44 15.62 19.17
C ASN A 215 15.68 14.41 18.26
N HIS A 216 14.88 13.35 18.45
CA HIS A 216 14.83 12.20 17.56
C HIS A 216 13.36 11.87 17.31
N ILE A 217 12.97 11.94 16.05
CA ILE A 217 11.64 11.58 15.55
C ILE A 217 11.85 10.42 14.58
N CYS A 218 11.39 9.24 14.97
CA CYS A 218 11.43 8.04 14.15
C CYS A 218 10.04 7.81 13.56
N LEU A 219 9.96 7.81 12.23
CA LEU A 219 8.82 7.25 11.53
C LEU A 219 8.99 5.73 11.63
N ASN A 220 8.28 5.10 12.56
CA ASN A 220 8.35 3.66 12.84
C ASN A 220 8.02 2.87 11.56
N SER A 221 9.05 2.64 10.74
CA SER A 221 8.99 2.05 9.41
C SER A 221 10.40 1.69 8.93
N LEU A 222 10.49 0.68 8.07
CA LEU A 222 11.72 0.36 7.36
C LEU A 222 11.92 1.27 6.14
N GLY A 223 13.15 1.33 5.64
CA GLY A 223 13.51 2.17 4.50
C GLY A 223 12.89 1.77 3.15
N ILE A 224 12.29 0.58 3.02
CA ILE A 224 11.85 0.03 1.72
C ILE A 224 10.76 0.91 1.07
N PRO A 225 9.63 1.25 1.75
CA PRO A 225 8.60 2.09 1.13
C PRO A 225 9.12 3.48 0.76
N PHE A 226 10.01 4.06 1.57
CA PHE A 226 10.65 5.33 1.22
C PHE A 226 11.52 5.23 -0.03
N ALA A 227 12.27 4.14 -0.14
CA ALA A 227 13.13 3.90 -1.28
C ALA A 227 12.29 3.72 -2.56
N GLU A 228 11.10 3.11 -2.46
CA GLU A 228 10.11 3.08 -3.55
C GLU A 228 9.55 4.47 -3.90
N LEU A 229 9.19 5.30 -2.90
CA LEU A 229 8.76 6.68 -3.14
C LEU A 229 9.81 7.46 -3.96
N MET A 230 11.07 7.38 -3.55
CA MET A 230 12.19 8.04 -4.24
C MET A 230 12.41 7.49 -5.66
N ALA A 231 12.23 6.17 -5.85
CA ALA A 231 12.37 5.54 -7.16
C ALA A 231 11.28 6.02 -8.15
N ILE A 232 10.02 6.10 -7.69
CA ILE A 232 8.91 6.62 -8.49
C ILE A 232 9.13 8.10 -8.81
N GLU A 233 9.48 8.91 -7.80
CA GLU A 233 9.74 10.34 -7.96
C GLU A 233 10.86 10.60 -8.99
N SER A 234 11.98 9.89 -8.87
CA SER A 234 13.11 10.00 -9.78
C SER A 234 12.74 9.60 -11.21
N SER A 235 11.97 8.51 -11.37
CA SER A 235 11.48 8.07 -12.69
C SER A 235 10.54 9.10 -13.31
N ALA A 236 9.58 9.61 -12.54
CA ALA A 236 8.65 10.65 -13.00
C ALA A 236 9.38 11.93 -13.44
N LYS A 237 10.33 12.43 -12.63
CA LYS A 237 11.13 13.61 -12.99
C LYS A 237 11.96 13.40 -14.25
N SER A 238 12.45 12.18 -14.48
CA SER A 238 13.21 11.83 -15.68
C SER A 238 12.31 11.73 -16.91
N ALA A 239 11.14 11.11 -16.77
CA ALA A 239 10.15 10.97 -17.83
C ALA A 239 9.58 12.32 -18.28
N ILE A 240 9.34 13.24 -17.35
CA ILE A 240 8.91 14.62 -17.64
C ILE A 240 10.00 15.36 -18.45
N ARG A 241 11.26 15.26 -18.01
CA ARG A 241 12.40 15.88 -18.74
C ARG A 241 12.58 15.31 -20.15
N ALA A 242 12.28 14.02 -20.34
CA ALA A 242 12.34 13.35 -21.63
C ALA A 242 11.08 13.59 -22.50
N GLY A 243 10.05 14.29 -22.00
CA GLY A 243 8.81 14.54 -22.74
C GLY A 243 7.91 13.31 -22.90
N ILE A 244 8.10 12.26 -22.07
CA ILE A 244 7.30 11.02 -22.13
C ILE A 244 5.88 11.28 -21.66
N HIS A 245 5.71 12.08 -20.61
CA HIS A 245 4.40 12.53 -20.12
C HIS A 245 4.54 13.93 -19.48
N PRO A 246 3.45 14.73 -19.43
CA PRO A 246 3.48 16.02 -18.73
C PRO A 246 3.66 15.84 -17.21
N PRO A 247 4.06 16.90 -16.48
CA PRO A 247 3.98 16.90 -15.03
C PRO A 247 2.52 16.77 -14.59
N MET A 248 2.29 15.89 -13.62
CA MET A 248 1.00 15.59 -13.00
C MET A 248 1.07 15.79 -11.49
N GLN A 249 -0.11 15.86 -10.87
CA GLN A 249 -0.24 16.07 -9.43
C GLN A 249 0.02 14.78 -8.64
N LEU A 250 -0.39 13.62 -9.13
CA LEU A 250 -0.24 12.35 -8.44
C LEU A 250 0.60 11.37 -9.26
N TYR A 251 1.46 10.64 -8.57
CA TYR A 251 2.19 9.48 -9.06
C TYR A 251 2.02 8.33 -8.08
N VAL A 252 1.34 7.26 -8.49
CA VAL A 252 0.83 6.24 -7.57
C VAL A 252 1.38 4.89 -7.98
N ASP A 253 2.03 4.16 -7.06
CA ASP A 253 2.44 2.78 -7.28
C ASP A 253 1.27 1.92 -7.79
N GLU A 254 1.52 1.02 -8.74
CA GLU A 254 0.50 0.18 -9.37
C GLU A 254 -0.32 -0.66 -8.38
N GLN A 255 0.31 -1.24 -7.34
CA GLN A 255 -0.42 -2.03 -6.35
C GLN A 255 -1.31 -1.14 -5.49
N PHE A 256 -0.82 0.04 -5.10
CA PHE A 256 -1.62 1.03 -4.40
C PHE A 256 -2.78 1.55 -5.28
N TYR A 257 -2.52 1.82 -6.55
CA TYR A 257 -3.53 2.34 -7.47
C TYR A 257 -4.68 1.34 -7.66
N HIS A 258 -4.37 0.06 -7.83
CA HIS A 258 -5.40 -0.95 -8.06
C HIS A 258 -6.21 -1.30 -6.79
N SER A 259 -5.66 -1.06 -5.61
CA SER A 259 -6.32 -1.28 -4.32
C SER A 259 -7.28 -0.15 -3.91
N ILE A 260 -7.27 0.98 -4.64
CA ILE A 260 -8.29 2.02 -4.50
C ILE A 260 -9.65 1.51 -5.01
N GLN A 261 -10.69 1.79 -4.24
CA GLN A 261 -12.07 1.45 -4.54
C GLN A 261 -12.68 2.49 -5.50
N PHE A 262 -12.46 2.28 -6.79
CA PHE A 262 -13.09 3.07 -7.85
C PHE A 262 -14.47 2.55 -8.22
N LYS A 263 -15.32 3.45 -8.72
CA LYS A 263 -16.59 3.11 -9.38
C LYS A 263 -16.36 2.08 -10.49
N PHE A 264 -17.27 1.11 -10.61
CA PHE A 264 -17.19 0.04 -11.62
C PHE A 264 -16.98 0.55 -13.07
N GLN A 265 -17.55 1.71 -13.39
CA GLN A 265 -17.50 2.32 -14.72
C GLN A 265 -16.13 2.94 -15.06
N PHE A 266 -15.29 3.18 -14.05
CA PHE A 266 -14.01 3.84 -14.21
C PHE A 266 -12.99 2.84 -14.78
N GLN A 267 -12.58 3.07 -16.04
CA GLN A 267 -11.59 2.27 -16.73
C GLN A 267 -10.18 2.53 -16.17
N LYS A 268 -9.90 1.98 -14.98
CA LYS A 268 -8.64 2.23 -14.24
C LYS A 268 -7.41 1.63 -14.93
N ASN A 269 -7.56 0.50 -15.60
CA ASN A 269 -6.44 -0.21 -16.25
C ASN A 269 -5.94 0.49 -17.53
N ASP A 270 -6.76 1.36 -18.12
CA ASP A 270 -6.41 2.12 -19.33
C ASP A 270 -5.79 3.49 -18.98
N LYS A 271 -5.63 3.80 -17.69
CA LYS A 271 -5.10 5.09 -17.28
C LYS A 271 -3.61 5.20 -17.57
N PRO A 272 -3.13 6.44 -17.82
CA PRO A 272 -1.73 6.66 -18.12
C PRO A 272 -0.83 6.15 -16.99
N ARG A 273 0.22 5.42 -17.39
CA ARG A 273 1.21 4.85 -16.50
C ARG A 273 2.58 4.86 -17.15
N ASN A 274 3.62 4.79 -16.34
CA ASN A 274 4.99 4.63 -16.80
C ASN A 274 5.76 3.74 -15.82
N SER A 275 6.89 3.19 -16.27
CA SER A 275 7.65 2.24 -15.49
C SER A 275 8.65 2.89 -14.54
N TYR A 276 9.00 2.19 -13.46
CA TYR A 276 10.12 2.53 -12.58
C TYR A 276 10.84 1.27 -12.12
N SER A 277 12.09 1.43 -11.69
CA SER A 277 12.90 0.34 -11.12
C SER A 277 12.64 0.24 -9.62
N ALA A 278 11.82 -0.73 -9.22
CA ALA A 278 11.59 -1.02 -7.81
C ALA A 278 12.81 -1.70 -7.18
N ILE A 279 13.18 -1.31 -5.95
CA ILE A 279 14.45 -1.71 -5.31
C ILE A 279 14.47 -3.19 -4.91
N MET A 280 13.31 -3.81 -4.74
CA MET A 280 13.19 -5.21 -4.30
C MET A 280 12.25 -6.06 -5.16
N LYS A 281 11.73 -5.54 -6.28
CA LYS A 281 10.89 -6.33 -7.20
C LYS A 281 11.73 -6.74 -8.40
N SER A 282 11.72 -8.04 -8.72
CA SER A 282 12.43 -8.62 -9.86
C SER A 282 11.79 -8.25 -11.21
N SER A 283 10.52 -7.84 -11.20
CA SER A 283 9.79 -7.36 -12.37
C SER A 283 9.76 -5.83 -12.44
N GLN A 284 9.67 -5.31 -13.66
CA GLN A 284 9.46 -3.90 -13.92
C GLN A 284 8.11 -3.46 -13.33
N ALA A 285 8.16 -2.52 -12.39
CA ALA A 285 6.97 -1.98 -11.74
C ALA A 285 6.49 -0.73 -12.48
N ASN A 286 5.20 -0.39 -12.31
CA ASN A 286 4.60 0.80 -12.91
C ASN A 286 4.10 1.76 -11.84
N TYR A 287 4.11 3.04 -12.17
CA TYR A 287 3.31 4.05 -11.48
C TYR A 287 2.26 4.62 -12.42
N TYR A 288 1.07 4.87 -11.91
CA TYR A 288 0.01 5.61 -12.59
C TYR A 288 0.14 7.09 -12.28
N TYR A 289 -0.25 7.96 -13.22
CA TYR A 289 -0.21 9.40 -13.00
C TYR A 289 -1.53 10.08 -13.36
N SER A 290 -1.98 11.00 -12.49
CA SER A 290 -3.31 11.63 -12.58
C SER A 290 -3.36 12.95 -11.79
N SER A 291 -4.49 13.65 -11.83
CA SER A 291 -4.87 14.64 -10.82
C SER A 291 -5.64 14.00 -9.65
N CYS A 292 -5.63 14.65 -8.49
CA CYS A 292 -6.46 14.30 -7.34
C CYS A 292 -7.94 14.29 -7.72
N ASP A 293 -8.41 15.34 -8.41
CA ASP A 293 -9.83 15.49 -8.76
C ASP A 293 -10.34 14.32 -9.57
N VAL A 294 -9.58 13.88 -10.59
CA VAL A 294 -9.96 12.72 -11.41
C VAL A 294 -10.09 11.45 -10.57
N LEU A 295 -9.18 11.21 -9.61
CA LEU A 295 -9.28 10.01 -8.78
C LEU A 295 -10.44 10.12 -7.79
N LEU A 296 -10.58 11.26 -7.10
CA LEU A 296 -11.60 11.52 -6.09
C LEU A 296 -13.03 11.45 -6.67
N GLU A 297 -13.27 12.04 -7.84
CA GLU A 297 -14.58 12.01 -8.52
C GLU A 297 -15.01 10.59 -8.92
N ASN A 298 -14.05 9.66 -9.03
CA ASN A 298 -14.26 8.29 -9.46
C ASN A 298 -14.18 7.28 -8.31
N LEU A 299 -14.05 7.72 -7.06
CA LEU A 299 -14.18 6.85 -5.89
C LEU A 299 -15.61 6.34 -5.74
N ASP A 300 -15.74 5.10 -5.30
CA ASP A 300 -17.03 4.54 -4.90
C ASP A 300 -17.39 5.05 -3.49
N ASN A 301 -18.53 5.73 -3.36
CA ASN A 301 -18.96 6.35 -2.09
C ASN A 301 -19.82 5.40 -1.23
N ASN A 302 -19.73 4.10 -1.46
CA ASN A 302 -20.52 3.08 -0.76
C ASN A 302 -19.97 2.79 0.64
#